data_AF-A0AA42EAK6-F1
#
_entry.id   AF-A0AA42EAK6-F1
#
_cell.length_a   1.000
_cell.length_b   1.000
_cell.length_c   1.000
_cell.angle_alpha   90.00
_cell.angle_beta   90.00
_cell.angle_gamma   90.00
#
_symmetry.space_group_name_H-M   'P 1'
#
loop_
_entity.id
_entity.type
_entity.pdbx_description
1 polymer ?
#
loop_
_entity_poly.entity_id
_entity_poly.type
_entity_poly.pdbx_seq_one_letter_code
_entity_poly.pdbx_strand_id
1 'polypeptide(L)'
;MAPRKAEKHEADATITRGTGNVFADLGFEDAEERQTKLRLAHAINQVIARKRLTQAAAAEKLGITQPKISALANYRLGGYSVERLMTFLTALDQDVEIVIRTKPRSRAAGRISVVAA
;
A
#
# COMPACT_ATOMS: atom_id res chain seq x y z
N MET A 1 6.25 -36.50 -37.61
CA MET A 1 5.34 -35.51 -37.00
C MET A 1 4.31 -36.28 -36.18
N ALA A 2 4.37 -36.18 -34.85
CA ALA A 2 3.34 -36.73 -33.94
C ALA A 2 2.79 -35.55 -33.12
N PRO A 3 1.47 -35.48 -32.87
CA PRO A 3 0.88 -34.35 -32.16
C PRO A 3 1.24 -34.44 -30.66
N ARG A 4 1.80 -33.37 -30.10
CA ARG A 4 1.92 -33.22 -28.64
C ARG A 4 0.51 -33.08 -28.06
N LYS A 5 0.09 -34.04 -27.24
CA LYS A 5 -1.11 -33.91 -26.40
C LYS A 5 -0.96 -32.65 -25.55
N ALA A 6 -1.95 -31.76 -25.63
CA ALA A 6 -2.12 -30.69 -24.67
C ALA A 6 -2.67 -31.32 -23.38
N GLU A 7 -1.79 -31.51 -22.40
CA GLU A 7 -2.18 -31.88 -21.05
C GLU A 7 -2.80 -30.65 -20.37
N LYS A 8 -4.12 -30.66 -20.22
CA LYS A 8 -4.84 -29.75 -19.32
C LYS A 8 -4.43 -30.10 -17.89
N HIS A 9 -3.59 -29.28 -17.27
CA HIS A 9 -3.37 -29.33 -15.83
C HIS A 9 -4.56 -28.62 -15.15
N GLU A 10 -5.61 -29.40 -14.88
CA GLU A 10 -6.72 -29.02 -14.02
C GLU A 10 -6.30 -29.34 -12.58
N ALA A 11 -5.47 -28.48 -12.01
CA ALA A 11 -5.23 -28.52 -10.57
C ALA A 11 -6.46 -27.92 -9.89
N ASP A 12 -7.07 -28.71 -9.03
CA ASP A 12 -8.21 -28.39 -8.17
C ASP A 12 -7.83 -27.24 -7.21
N ALA A 13 -7.81 -26.02 -7.74
CA ALA A 13 -7.41 -24.83 -7.02
C ALA A 13 -8.59 -24.39 -6.15
N THR A 14 -8.63 -24.88 -4.91
CA THR A 14 -9.55 -24.36 -3.89
C THR A 14 -9.28 -22.87 -3.69
N ILE A 15 -10.18 -22.01 -4.20
CA ILE A 15 -10.06 -20.55 -4.09
C ILE A 15 -10.50 -20.13 -2.68
N THR A 16 -9.54 -19.74 -1.84
CA THR A 16 -9.82 -19.18 -0.51
C THR A 16 -10.07 -17.68 -0.59
N ARG A 17 -11.16 -17.20 0.02
CA ARG A 17 -11.47 -15.77 0.09
C ARG A 17 -10.58 -15.09 1.13
N GLY A 18 -9.77 -14.11 0.72
CA GLY A 18 -8.88 -13.35 1.60
C GLY A 18 -9.63 -12.44 2.58
N THR A 19 -8.94 -12.05 3.66
CA THR A 19 -9.48 -11.25 4.76
C THR A 19 -9.50 -9.73 4.48
N GLY A 20 -9.00 -9.32 3.31
CA GLY A 20 -8.82 -7.92 2.94
C GLY A 20 -7.49 -7.31 3.42
N ASN A 21 -6.67 -8.07 4.14
CA ASN A 21 -5.27 -7.78 4.36
C ASN A 21 -4.41 -8.93 3.83
N VAL A 22 -3.89 -8.76 2.61
CA VAL A 22 -3.03 -9.77 1.97
C VAL A 22 -1.79 -10.11 2.79
N PHE A 23 -1.27 -9.18 3.61
CA PHE A 23 -0.13 -9.46 4.47
C PHE A 23 -0.51 -10.38 5.64
N ALA A 24 -1.72 -10.24 6.17
CA ALA A 24 -2.21 -11.13 7.21
C ALA A 24 -2.51 -12.52 6.62
N ASP A 25 -3.11 -12.55 5.44
CA ASP A 25 -3.38 -13.80 4.71
C ASP A 25 -2.08 -14.59 4.40
N LEU A 26 -0.95 -13.90 4.26
CA LEU A 26 0.39 -14.47 4.05
C LEU A 26 1.18 -14.71 5.35
N GLY A 27 0.62 -14.41 6.53
CA GLY A 27 1.24 -14.71 7.82
C GLY A 27 2.35 -13.74 8.27
N PHE A 28 2.40 -12.52 7.73
CA PHE A 28 3.35 -11.51 8.20
C PHE A 28 2.96 -11.00 9.59
N GLU A 29 3.91 -10.98 10.54
CA GLU A 29 3.68 -10.49 11.90
C GLU A 29 3.37 -8.98 11.93
N ASP A 30 3.97 -8.22 11.01
CA ASP A 30 3.79 -6.77 10.83
C ASP A 30 2.71 -6.44 9.78
N ALA A 31 1.76 -7.34 9.55
CA ALA A 31 0.75 -7.22 8.50
C ALA A 31 -0.07 -5.91 8.55
N GLU A 32 -0.43 -5.43 9.75
CA GLU A 32 -1.17 -4.17 9.89
C GLU A 32 -0.33 -2.96 9.51
N GLU A 33 0.95 -2.94 9.91
CA GLU A 33 1.88 -1.88 9.57
C GLU A 33 2.14 -1.84 8.05
N ARG A 34 2.41 -3.00 7.44
CA ARG A 34 2.58 -3.11 5.98
C ARG A 34 1.36 -2.62 5.22
N GLN A 35 0.17 -3.01 5.65
CA GLN A 35 -1.06 -2.54 5.01
C GLN A 35 -1.24 -1.03 5.15
N THR A 36 -0.94 -0.46 6.32
CA THR A 36 -1.02 0.97 6.56
C THR A 36 -0.06 1.74 5.67
N LYS A 37 1.22 1.32 5.62
CA LYS A 37 2.24 1.90 4.73
C LYS A 37 1.81 1.81 3.28
N LEU A 38 1.31 0.65 2.84
CA LEU A 38 0.85 0.44 1.47
C LEU A 38 -0.25 1.43 1.07
N ARG A 39 -1.26 1.62 1.92
CA ARG A 39 -2.36 2.55 1.64
C ARG A 39 -1.91 4.01 1.63
N LEU A 40 -1.02 4.40 2.54
CA LEU A 40 -0.44 5.76 2.53
C LEU A 40 0.41 6.00 1.28
N ALA A 41 1.29 5.05 0.93
CA ALA A 41 2.10 5.13 -0.28
C ALA A 41 1.22 5.19 -1.54
N HIS A 42 0.11 4.45 -1.57
CA HIS A 42 -0.85 4.52 -2.64
C HIS A 42 -1.48 5.91 -2.77
N ALA A 43 -1.90 6.52 -1.66
CA ALA A 43 -2.43 7.88 -1.65
C ALA A 43 -1.38 8.89 -2.15
N ILE A 44 -0.11 8.78 -1.72
CA ILE A 44 0.99 9.64 -2.21
C ILE A 44 1.16 9.50 -3.72
N ASN A 45 1.23 8.25 -4.22
CA ASN A 45 1.40 7.99 -5.66
C ASN A 45 0.23 8.55 -6.48
N GLN A 46 -1.00 8.46 -5.98
CA GLN A 46 -2.15 9.11 -6.62
C GLN A 46 -2.02 10.64 -6.67
N VAL A 47 -1.55 11.27 -5.60
CA VAL A 47 -1.36 12.73 -5.56
C VAL A 47 -0.27 13.18 -6.53
N ILE A 48 0.87 12.47 -6.56
CA ILE A 48 1.96 12.71 -7.51
C ILE A 48 1.45 12.60 -8.96
N ALA A 49 0.66 11.56 -9.26
CA ALA A 49 0.07 11.36 -10.58
C ALA A 49 -0.93 12.47 -10.94
N ARG A 50 -1.84 12.83 -10.03
CA ARG A 50 -2.81 13.92 -10.23
C ARG A 50 -2.13 15.27 -10.49
N LYS A 51 -1.05 15.57 -9.75
CA LYS A 51 -0.23 16.77 -9.94
C LYS A 51 0.74 16.69 -11.12
N ARG A 52 0.79 15.56 -11.84
CA ARG A 52 1.69 15.29 -12.99
C ARG A 52 3.17 15.55 -12.66
N LEU A 53 3.57 15.28 -11.43
CA LEU A 53 4.96 15.48 -11.01
C LEU A 53 5.84 14.36 -11.56
N THR A 54 7.00 14.73 -12.11
CA THR A 54 8.05 13.76 -12.40
C THR A 54 8.64 13.22 -11.10
N GLN A 55 9.32 12.08 -11.15
CA GLN A 55 10.01 11.56 -9.96
C GLN A 55 11.04 12.54 -9.40
N ALA A 56 11.74 13.28 -10.28
CA ALA A 56 12.71 14.30 -9.86
C ALA A 56 12.03 15.49 -9.17
N ALA A 57 10.93 16.01 -9.73
CA ALA A 57 10.17 17.09 -9.12
C ALA A 57 9.54 16.69 -7.79
N ALA A 58 9.04 15.45 -7.70
CA ALA A 58 8.54 14.89 -6.44
C ALA A 58 9.66 14.72 -5.40
N ALA A 59 10.87 14.33 -5.83
CA ALA A 59 12.03 14.19 -4.95
C ALA A 59 12.44 15.53 -4.33
N GLU A 60 12.51 16.57 -5.16
CA GLU A 60 12.79 17.93 -4.74
C GLU A 60 11.72 18.45 -3.77
N LYS A 61 10.43 18.35 -4.14
CA LYS A 61 9.32 18.81 -3.29
C LYS A 61 9.26 18.06 -1.95
N LEU A 62 9.57 16.77 -1.93
CA LEU A 62 9.54 15.93 -0.72
C LEU A 62 10.86 15.93 0.07
N GLY A 63 11.89 16.65 -0.40
CA GLY A 63 13.20 16.73 0.26
C GLY A 63 13.88 15.37 0.41
N ILE A 64 13.73 14.47 -0.57
CA ILE A 64 14.36 13.15 -0.58
C ILE A 64 15.06 12.89 -1.92
N THR A 65 15.85 11.83 -1.97
CA THR A 65 16.57 11.46 -3.19
C THR A 65 15.63 10.83 -4.21
N GLN A 66 15.95 10.97 -5.51
CA GLN A 66 15.19 10.33 -6.58
C GLN A 66 15.09 8.79 -6.44
N PRO A 67 16.13 8.05 -6.02
CA PRO A 67 16.00 6.62 -5.71
C PRO A 67 14.97 6.31 -4.63
N LYS A 68 14.84 7.17 -3.61
CA LYS A 68 13.80 7.05 -2.59
C LYS A 68 12.40 7.22 -3.20
N ILE A 69 12.18 8.25 -4.03
CA ILE A 69 10.91 8.41 -4.75
C ILE A 69 10.60 7.20 -5.63
N SER A 70 11.59 6.69 -6.36
CA SER A 70 11.42 5.49 -7.19
C SER A 70 11.03 4.28 -6.34
N ALA A 71 11.64 4.08 -5.18
CA ALA A 71 11.26 3.02 -4.25
C ALA A 71 9.81 3.17 -3.75
N LEU A 72 9.38 4.40 -3.43
CA LEU A 72 8.01 4.70 -3.02
C LEU A 72 7.00 4.43 -4.15
N ALA A 73 7.31 4.84 -5.38
CA ALA A 73 6.49 4.60 -6.57
C ALA A 73 6.32 3.11 -6.87
N ASN A 74 7.35 2.31 -6.58
CA ASN A 74 7.34 0.86 -6.75
C ASN A 74 6.93 0.08 -5.49
N TYR A 75 6.35 0.75 -4.48
CA TYR A 75 5.89 0.14 -3.22
C TYR A 75 6.97 -0.65 -2.45
N ARG A 76 8.24 -0.27 -2.60
CA ARG A 76 9.36 -0.77 -1.79
C ARG A 76 9.44 0.03 -0.49
N LEU A 77 8.57 -0.32 0.46
CA LEU A 77 8.28 0.52 1.64
C LEU A 77 9.12 0.21 2.89
N GLY A 78 10.06 -0.75 2.83
CA GLY A 78 10.84 -1.17 4.00
C GLY A 78 11.64 -0.05 4.68
N GLY A 79 12.07 0.97 3.91
CA GLY A 79 12.80 2.14 4.43
C GLY A 79 11.93 3.33 4.86
N TYR A 80 10.61 3.19 4.90
CA TYR A 80 9.69 4.26 5.24
C TYR A 80 8.90 3.94 6.51
N SER A 81 8.87 4.88 7.45
CA SER A 81 7.93 4.84 8.57
C SER A 81 6.56 5.34 8.15
N VAL A 82 5.52 4.95 8.89
CA VAL A 82 4.15 5.47 8.70
C VAL A 82 4.13 7.00 8.83
N GLU A 83 4.80 7.53 9.86
CA GLU A 83 4.95 8.97 10.10
C GLU A 83 5.55 9.69 8.89
N ARG A 84 6.66 9.18 8.32
CA ARG A 84 7.31 9.77 7.14
C ARG A 84 6.35 9.85 5.96
N LEU A 85 5.52 8.83 5.75
CA LEU A 85 4.53 8.81 4.67
C LEU A 85 3.43 9.85 4.92
N MET A 86 2.99 10.05 6.16
CA MET A 86 2.06 11.14 6.50
C MET A 86 2.68 12.51 6.23
N THR A 87 3.96 12.72 6.57
CA THR A 87 4.69 13.96 6.25
C THR A 87 4.78 14.21 4.75
N PHE A 88 4.89 13.17 3.93
CA PHE A 88 4.88 13.34 2.47
C PHE A 88 3.51 13.77 1.95
N LEU A 89 2.40 13.27 2.55
CA LEU A 89 1.06 13.72 2.19
C LEU A 89 0.88 15.21 2.51
N THR A 90 1.30 15.66 3.69
CA THR A 90 1.22 17.08 4.06
C THR A 90 2.11 17.96 3.20
N ALA A 91 3.32 17.52 2.87
CA ALA A 91 4.20 18.22 1.91
C ALA A 91 3.63 18.27 0.49
N LEU A 92 2.70 17.37 0.16
CA LEU A 92 1.95 17.37 -1.10
C LEU A 92 0.60 18.08 -0.96
N ASP A 93 0.44 18.97 0.03
CA ASP A 93 -0.76 19.78 0.25
C ASP A 93 -2.01 18.91 0.47
N GLN A 94 -1.85 17.79 1.18
CA GLN A 94 -2.96 16.92 1.61
C GLN A 94 -3.06 16.93 3.13
N ASP A 95 -4.25 17.17 3.65
CA ASP A 95 -4.51 17.08 5.08
C ASP A 95 -4.57 15.61 5.51
N VAL A 96 -3.98 15.31 6.66
CA VAL A 96 -4.01 13.98 7.28
C VAL A 96 -4.78 14.07 8.59
N GLU A 97 -5.97 13.49 8.61
CA GLU A 97 -6.80 13.42 9.81
C GLU A 97 -6.72 12.02 10.45
N ILE A 98 -6.48 11.98 11.76
CA ILE A 98 -6.49 10.73 12.54
C ILE A 98 -7.77 10.67 13.36
N VAL A 99 -8.74 9.90 12.88
CA VAL A 99 -10.05 9.74 13.52
C VAL A 99 -10.04 8.53 14.45
N ILE A 100 -10.08 8.77 15.77
CA ILE A 100 -10.13 7.72 16.79
C ILE A 100 -11.59 7.43 17.14
N ARG A 101 -12.03 6.17 16.95
CA ARG A 101 -13.39 5.72 17.26
C ARG A 101 -13.36 4.37 17.98
N THR A 102 -14.33 4.16 18.88
CA THR A 102 -14.56 2.86 19.50
C THR A 102 -14.93 1.82 18.43
N LYS A 103 -14.34 0.62 18.50
CA LYS A 103 -14.67 -0.46 17.57
C LYS A 103 -16.14 -0.88 17.70
N PRO A 104 -16.82 -1.28 16.61
CA PRO A 104 -18.12 -1.92 16.69
C PRO A 104 -18.06 -3.17 17.57
N ARG A 105 -19.13 -3.46 18.33
CA ARG A 105 -19.21 -4.65 19.19
C ARG A 105 -19.01 -5.96 18.43
N SER A 106 -19.38 -5.99 17.15
CA SER A 106 -19.21 -7.14 16.26
C SER A 106 -17.77 -7.45 15.85
N ARG A 107 -16.80 -6.56 16.12
CA ARG A 107 -15.39 -6.77 15.75
C ARG A 107 -14.56 -7.16 16.97
N ALA A 108 -13.67 -8.14 16.82
CA ALA A 108 -12.78 -8.59 17.90
C ALA A 108 -11.79 -7.50 18.36
N ALA A 109 -11.08 -6.86 17.42
CA ALA A 109 -10.03 -5.88 17.70
C ALA A 109 -10.27 -4.52 17.01
N GLY A 110 -9.52 -3.49 17.43
CA GLY A 110 -9.39 -2.23 16.70
C GLY A 110 -8.69 -2.44 15.35
N ARG A 111 -8.66 -1.41 14.50
CA ARG A 111 -7.86 -1.43 13.26
C ARG A 111 -7.46 -0.04 12.86
N ILE A 112 -6.35 0.08 12.14
CA ILE A 112 -6.00 1.29 11.41
C ILE A 112 -6.63 1.22 10.01
N SER A 113 -7.21 2.32 9.56
CA SER A 113 -7.72 2.44 8.20
C SER A 113 -7.35 3.78 7.60
N VAL A 114 -6.82 3.73 6.38
CA VAL A 114 -6.56 4.90 5.54
C VAL A 114 -7.69 4.99 4.52
N VAL A 115 -8.29 6.18 4.41
CA VAL A 115 -9.32 6.53 3.44
C VAL A 115 -8.83 7.78 2.71
N ALA A 116 -8.76 7.73 1.38
CA ALA A 116 -8.51 8.91 0.56
C ALA A 116 -9.87 9.52 0.21
N ALA A 117 -10.05 10.81 0.50
CA ALA A 117 -11.25 11.58 0.16
C ALA A 117 -11.22 12.07 -1.29
#